data_AF-A0A0D7BS70-F1
#
_entry.id   AF-A0A0D7BS70-F1
#
_cell.length_a   1.000
_cell.length_b   1.000
_cell.length_c   1.000
_cell.angle_alpha   90.00
_cell.angle_beta   90.00
_cell.angle_gamma   90.00
#
_symmetry.space_group_name_H-M   'P 1'
#
loop_
_entity.id
_entity.type
_entity.pdbx_description
1 polymer ?
#
loop_
_entity_poly.entity_id
_entity_poly.type
_entity_poly.pdbx_seq_one_letter_code
_entity_poly.pdbx_strand_id
1 'polypeptide(L)'
;MSVSSGVSLTWLTNAFFALYRLFVTVQINLASSRISFAWPYIVFTGFNYDYKDALCTVHISQVDASFTLLPHPLCFIGSRPFGLIKLHEFKVHVYGSEATPSWLGQLRSRCIFAILNGTTTRLDDIKTGITFKDTDGNTRAEVNSAAWYIENAFDRRQYIFGRIAAVLRRNWDTDFGVFAMVANDCQWYMNDSYLRDDSAWDMVKRCASFLTHAIPRFFHNPLVFTDLYIKQLDVTFGHFRIHDAELVKQCGAAVRNNYTEANGRGSLDGFTWDMFMDTVFRVCTDN
;
A
#
# COMPACT_ATOMS: atom_id res chain seq x y z
N MET A 1 -31.48 -7.61 35.33
CA MET A 1 -30.10 -7.33 34.87
C MET A 1 -30.18 -6.33 33.72
N SER A 2 -30.03 -5.04 34.01
CA SER A 2 -30.00 -3.98 33.00
C SER A 2 -28.55 -3.73 32.59
N VAL A 3 -28.20 -4.04 31.35
CA VAL A 3 -26.90 -3.70 30.77
C VAL A 3 -26.98 -2.26 30.26
N SER A 4 -26.37 -1.32 30.99
CA SER A 4 -26.20 0.04 30.52
C SER A 4 -25.03 0.09 29.52
N SER A 5 -25.33 0.23 28.24
CA SER A 5 -24.33 0.51 27.21
C SER A 5 -24.01 2.01 27.22
N GLY A 6 -23.18 2.42 28.20
CA GLY A 6 -22.55 3.73 28.21
C GLY A 6 -21.43 3.78 27.16
N VAL A 7 -21.77 4.09 25.91
CA VAL A 7 -20.77 4.50 24.92
C VAL A 7 -20.25 5.86 25.38
N SER A 8 -19.11 5.84 26.07
CA SER A 8 -18.51 7.03 26.66
C SER A 8 -18.19 8.06 25.58
N LEU A 9 -18.72 9.28 25.75
CA LEU A 9 -18.44 10.46 24.91
C LEU A 9 -16.93 10.72 24.71
N THR A 10 -16.08 10.17 25.59
CA THR A 10 -14.61 10.27 25.52
C THR A 10 -14.00 9.62 24.26
N TRP A 11 -14.67 8.63 23.67
CA TRP A 11 -14.18 8.00 22.42
C TRP A 11 -14.41 8.90 21.20
N LEU A 12 -15.52 9.62 21.15
CA LEU A 12 -15.81 10.59 20.09
C LEU A 12 -14.89 11.80 20.17
N THR A 13 -14.55 12.26 21.38
CA THR A 13 -13.59 13.36 21.54
C THR A 13 -12.18 12.94 21.15
N ASN A 14 -11.73 11.73 21.49
CA ASN A 14 -10.40 11.24 21.10
C ASN A 14 -10.28 10.98 19.59
N ALA A 15 -11.36 10.48 18.97
CA ALA A 15 -11.49 10.35 17.52
C ALA A 15 -11.45 11.72 16.81
N PHE A 16 -12.15 12.71 17.35
CA PHE A 16 -12.13 14.08 16.87
C PHE A 16 -10.73 14.69 17.04
N PHE A 17 -10.02 14.42 18.14
CA PHE A 17 -8.64 14.89 18.36
C PHE A 17 -7.60 14.22 17.45
N ALA A 18 -7.82 12.96 17.02
CA ALA A 18 -6.93 12.27 16.09
C ALA A 18 -7.13 12.74 14.64
N LEU A 19 -8.39 12.90 14.21
CA LEU A 19 -8.72 13.58 12.94
C LEU A 19 -8.25 15.03 12.97
N TYR A 20 -8.43 15.74 14.08
CA TYR A 20 -7.91 17.08 14.28
C TYR A 20 -6.39 17.10 14.21
N ARG A 21 -5.64 16.16 14.81
CA ARG A 21 -4.18 16.10 14.64
C ARG A 21 -3.78 15.85 13.18
N LEU A 22 -4.46 14.95 12.48
CA LEU A 22 -4.19 14.72 11.05
C LEU A 22 -4.51 15.99 10.23
N PHE A 23 -5.67 16.61 10.45
CA PHE A 23 -6.10 17.84 9.79
C PHE A 23 -5.25 19.06 10.14
N VAL A 24 -4.78 19.17 11.37
CA VAL A 24 -4.00 20.29 11.91
C VAL A 24 -2.54 20.16 11.52
N THR A 25 -1.96 18.97 11.53
CA THR A 25 -0.61 18.77 10.99
C THR A 25 -0.58 19.00 9.47
N VAL A 26 -1.68 18.71 8.75
CA VAL A 26 -1.84 19.05 7.34
C VAL A 26 -2.08 20.56 7.13
N GLN A 27 -2.87 21.24 7.99
CA GLN A 27 -3.11 22.68 7.88
C GLN A 27 -1.89 23.55 8.27
N ILE A 28 -1.06 23.13 9.22
CA ILE A 28 0.01 23.98 9.78
C ILE A 28 1.20 24.19 8.81
N ASN A 29 1.38 23.35 7.79
CA ASN A 29 2.53 23.45 6.87
C ASN A 29 2.20 23.74 5.40
N LEU A 30 0.92 23.89 5.04
CA LEU A 30 0.52 24.14 3.65
C LEU A 30 0.13 25.61 3.46
N ALA A 31 1.12 26.44 3.14
CA ALA A 31 0.97 27.85 2.76
C ALA A 31 0.05 28.07 1.54
N SER A 32 -0.38 26.99 0.85
CA SER A 32 -1.23 27.04 -0.35
C SER A 32 -2.37 26.01 -0.33
N SER A 33 -2.91 25.64 0.83
CA SER A 33 -4.06 24.71 0.86
C SER A 33 -5.38 25.39 0.46
N ARG A 34 -6.26 24.63 -0.22
CA ARG A 34 -7.65 24.99 -0.51
C ARG A 34 -8.56 23.92 0.08
N ILE A 35 -9.52 24.36 0.89
CA ILE A 35 -10.60 23.50 1.41
C ILE A 35 -11.88 23.95 0.73
N SER A 36 -12.58 23.01 0.10
CA SER A 36 -13.92 23.25 -0.43
C SER A 36 -14.88 22.24 0.19
N PHE A 37 -16.04 22.76 0.59
CA PHE A 37 -17.12 21.97 1.15
C PHE A 37 -18.24 21.92 0.10
N ALA A 38 -18.56 20.72 -0.36
CA ALA A 38 -19.63 20.48 -1.31
C ALA A 38 -20.41 19.28 -0.82
N TRP A 39 -21.43 19.52 0.03
CA TRP A 39 -22.23 18.46 0.64
C TRP A 39 -22.62 17.37 -0.39
N PRO A 40 -22.38 16.07 -0.12
CA PRO A 40 -21.89 15.45 1.14
C PRO A 40 -20.36 15.27 1.25
N TYR A 41 -19.57 15.98 0.46
CA TYR A 41 -18.13 15.81 0.33
C TYR A 41 -17.33 16.96 0.96
N ILE A 42 -16.18 16.61 1.53
CA ILE A 42 -15.11 17.54 1.87
C ILE A 42 -13.98 17.29 0.89
N VAL A 43 -13.57 18.32 0.16
CA VAL A 43 -12.43 18.25 -0.75
C VAL A 43 -11.33 19.16 -0.23
N PHE A 44 -10.16 18.57 -0.06
CA PHE A 44 -8.92 19.17 0.35
C PHE A 44 -7.94 19.12 -0.81
N THR A 45 -7.40 20.27 -1.21
CA THR A 45 -6.28 20.34 -2.13
C THR A 45 -5.10 21.01 -1.45
N GLY A 46 -3.95 20.36 -1.46
CA GLY A 46 -2.66 20.92 -1.00
C GLY A 46 -1.65 20.91 -2.14
N PHE A 47 -0.73 21.88 -2.13
CA PHE A 47 0.36 21.95 -3.11
C PHE A 47 1.72 22.08 -2.40
N ASN A 48 2.76 21.56 -3.06
CA ASN A 48 4.17 21.65 -2.66
C ASN A 48 4.40 21.27 -1.20
N TYR A 49 3.94 20.08 -0.84
CA TYR A 49 4.16 19.52 0.49
C TYR A 49 5.58 18.94 0.56
N ASP A 50 6.42 19.57 1.37
CA ASP A 50 7.75 19.07 1.69
C ASP A 50 7.84 18.68 3.16
N TYR A 51 8.26 17.44 3.40
CA TYR A 51 8.51 16.91 4.72
C TYR A 51 9.91 16.32 4.77
N LYS A 52 10.67 16.71 5.80
CA LYS A 52 12.02 16.21 6.04
C LYS A 52 12.09 15.70 7.46
N ASP A 53 12.58 14.49 7.61
CA ASP A 53 12.83 13.82 8.87
C ASP A 53 14.25 13.26 8.90
N ALA A 54 14.69 12.76 10.05
CA ALA A 54 15.96 12.05 10.18
C ALA A 54 16.01 10.77 9.35
N LEU A 55 14.86 10.18 9.05
CA LEU A 55 14.73 8.89 8.36
C LEU A 55 14.51 9.02 6.85
N CYS A 56 13.78 10.05 6.42
CA CYS A 56 13.36 10.21 5.04
C CYS A 56 13.07 11.66 4.68
N THR A 57 13.06 11.94 3.37
CA THR A 57 12.43 13.14 2.81
C THR A 57 11.28 12.72 1.93
N VAL A 58 10.19 13.48 2.03
CA VAL A 58 8.97 13.29 1.28
C VAL A 58 8.63 14.60 0.60
N HIS A 59 8.44 14.55 -0.71
CA HIS A 59 7.98 15.67 -1.52
C HIS A 59 6.71 15.25 -2.25
N ILE A 60 5.66 16.07 -2.19
CA ILE A 60 4.42 15.88 -2.94
C ILE A 60 4.06 17.20 -3.63
N SER A 61 3.98 17.19 -4.96
CA SER A 61 3.66 18.41 -5.72
C SER A 61 2.21 18.84 -5.51
N GLN A 62 1.27 17.91 -5.56
CA GLN A 62 -0.16 18.18 -5.31
C GLN A 62 -0.83 16.99 -4.64
N VAL A 63 -1.70 17.28 -3.69
CA VAL A 63 -2.57 16.30 -3.02
C VAL A 63 -4.01 16.75 -3.21
N ASP A 64 -4.84 15.91 -3.82
CA ASP A 64 -6.29 16.10 -3.84
C ASP A 64 -6.94 14.99 -3.01
N ALA A 65 -7.40 15.31 -1.80
CA ALA A 65 -8.11 14.39 -0.94
C ALA A 65 -9.59 14.74 -0.92
N SER A 66 -10.45 13.79 -1.22
CA SER A 66 -11.90 13.94 -1.14
C SER A 66 -12.45 12.90 -0.18
N PHE A 67 -13.22 13.35 0.81
CA PHE A 67 -13.81 12.50 1.83
C PHE A 67 -15.33 12.64 1.79
N THR A 68 -16.01 11.52 1.92
CA THR A 68 -17.47 11.49 2.05
C THR A 68 -17.81 11.55 3.54
N LEU A 69 -18.60 12.54 3.95
CA LEU A 69 -18.93 12.74 5.38
C LEU A 69 -19.84 11.67 5.95
N LEU A 70 -20.70 11.10 5.12
CA LEU A 70 -21.64 10.07 5.52
C LEU A 70 -21.17 8.70 5.00
N PRO A 71 -21.26 7.63 5.81
CA PRO A 71 -20.98 6.28 5.35
C PRO A 71 -21.76 5.96 4.08
N HIS A 72 -21.10 5.28 3.14
CA HIS A 72 -21.63 4.89 1.84
C HIS A 72 -23.11 4.43 1.82
N PRO A 73 -23.60 3.57 2.75
CA PRO A 73 -25.00 3.14 2.73
C PRO A 73 -26.03 4.23 3.15
N LEU A 74 -25.59 5.34 3.73
CA LEU A 74 -26.46 6.51 4.01
C LEU A 74 -26.47 7.52 2.87
N CYS A 75 -25.50 7.45 1.95
CA CYS A 75 -25.34 8.46 0.92
C CYS A 75 -26.26 8.28 -0.28
N PHE A 76 -26.86 7.10 -0.54
CA PHE A 76 -27.65 6.77 -1.75
C PHE A 76 -27.00 7.12 -3.11
N ILE A 77 -25.77 7.66 -3.11
CA ILE A 77 -25.08 8.28 -4.23
C ILE A 77 -23.81 7.47 -4.48
N GLY A 78 -23.98 6.34 -5.17
CA GLY A 78 -22.91 5.61 -5.87
C GLY A 78 -21.82 4.95 -5.02
N SER A 79 -21.31 3.83 -5.53
CA SER A 79 -20.24 2.98 -4.99
C SER A 79 -18.89 3.71 -4.91
N ARG A 80 -18.78 4.70 -4.01
CA ARG A 80 -17.54 5.45 -3.81
C ARG A 80 -16.94 5.15 -2.43
N PRO A 81 -15.61 5.04 -2.34
CA PRO A 81 -14.89 4.82 -1.10
C PRO A 81 -15.13 5.98 -0.12
N PHE A 82 -14.83 5.74 1.17
CA PHE A 82 -14.95 6.77 2.21
C PHE A 82 -14.04 7.96 1.93
N GLY A 83 -12.86 7.71 1.38
CA GLY A 83 -11.97 8.75 0.89
C GLY A 83 -11.32 8.36 -0.43
N LEU A 84 -11.13 9.33 -1.30
CA LEU A 84 -10.32 9.22 -2.51
C LEU A 84 -9.18 10.23 -2.38
N ILE A 85 -7.94 9.73 -2.35
CA ILE A 85 -6.72 10.53 -2.25
C ILE A 85 -5.98 10.42 -3.57
N LYS A 86 -5.71 11.55 -4.21
CA LYS A 86 -4.87 11.65 -5.41
C LYS A 86 -3.56 12.34 -5.06
N LEU A 87 -2.46 11.69 -5.31
CA LEU A 87 -1.12 12.21 -5.11
C LEU A 87 -0.45 12.43 -6.47
N HIS A 88 0.04 13.64 -6.70
CA HIS A 88 0.80 14.01 -7.91
C HIS A 88 2.27 14.21 -7.53
N GLU A 89 3.16 13.55 -8.28
CA GLU A 89 4.61 13.55 -8.06
C GLU A 89 5.01 13.25 -6.61
N PHE A 90 4.58 12.09 -6.12
CA PHE A 90 4.92 11.62 -4.79
C PHE A 90 6.33 11.04 -4.78
N LYS A 91 7.28 11.78 -4.22
CA LYS A 91 8.69 11.41 -4.15
C LYS A 91 9.06 11.12 -2.70
N VAL A 92 9.64 9.96 -2.47
CA VAL A 92 10.12 9.52 -1.16
C VAL A 92 11.58 9.11 -1.29
N HIS A 93 12.43 9.77 -0.53
CA HIS A 93 13.84 9.39 -0.40
C HIS A 93 14.08 8.89 1.02
N VAL A 94 14.41 7.62 1.14
CA VAL A 94 14.76 6.97 2.41
C VAL A 94 16.28 6.88 2.50
N TYR A 95 16.88 7.39 3.57
CA TYR A 95 18.34 7.43 3.67
C TYR A 95 18.96 6.03 3.82
N GLY A 96 18.27 5.12 4.51
CA GLY A 96 18.71 3.73 4.68
C GLY A 96 17.54 2.75 4.81
N SER A 97 17.71 1.53 4.29
CA SER A 97 16.68 0.47 4.32
C SER A 97 16.32 0.02 5.73
N GLU A 98 17.30 0.01 6.64
CA GLU A 98 17.12 -0.35 8.05
C GLU A 98 16.18 0.62 8.77
N ALA A 99 16.27 1.91 8.43
CA ALA A 99 15.57 3.00 9.09
C ALA A 99 14.31 3.43 8.31
N THR A 100 13.63 2.47 7.68
CA THR A 100 12.40 2.72 6.91
C THR A 100 11.29 3.22 7.84
N PRO A 101 10.62 4.36 7.55
CA PRO A 101 9.50 4.84 8.34
C PRO A 101 8.39 3.78 8.47
N SER A 102 7.79 3.67 9.65
CA SER A 102 6.82 2.60 9.96
C SER A 102 5.62 2.57 9.00
N TRP A 103 5.12 3.73 8.57
CA TRP A 103 4.02 3.83 7.60
C TRP A 103 4.43 3.30 6.22
N LEU A 104 5.65 3.57 5.77
CA LEU A 104 6.18 3.09 4.50
C LEU A 104 6.46 1.58 4.58
N GLY A 105 6.94 1.11 5.74
CA GLY A 105 7.09 -0.30 6.05
C GLY A 105 5.77 -1.05 5.93
N GLN A 106 4.68 -0.54 6.52
CA GLN A 106 3.35 -1.16 6.43
C GLN A 106 2.82 -1.21 4.99
N LEU A 107 2.97 -0.12 4.25
CA LEU A 107 2.58 -0.02 2.84
C LEU A 107 3.36 -1.04 1.99
N ARG A 108 4.68 -1.10 2.18
CA ARG A 108 5.57 -2.08 1.55
C ARG A 108 5.14 -3.52 1.86
N SER A 109 4.95 -3.85 3.15
CA SER A 109 4.56 -5.21 3.55
C SER A 109 3.21 -5.61 2.97
N ARG A 110 2.25 -4.68 2.83
CA ARG A 110 0.96 -4.95 2.18
C ARG A 110 1.06 -5.15 0.67
N CYS A 111 1.84 -4.32 -0.02
CA CYS A 111 2.08 -4.51 -1.44
C CYS A 111 2.77 -5.85 -1.70
N ILE A 112 3.77 -6.21 -0.91
CA ILE A 112 4.46 -7.51 -1.04
C ILE A 112 3.51 -8.66 -0.72
N PHE A 113 2.72 -8.53 0.35
CA PHE A 113 1.70 -9.53 0.66
C PHE A 113 0.72 -9.72 -0.50
N ALA A 114 0.28 -8.63 -1.14
CA ALA A 114 -0.58 -8.68 -2.31
C ALA A 114 0.14 -9.32 -3.52
N ILE A 115 1.42 -9.03 -3.75
CA ILE A 115 2.21 -9.67 -4.82
C ILE A 115 2.34 -11.18 -4.59
N LEU A 116 2.55 -11.60 -3.34
CA LEU A 116 2.80 -13.01 -3.00
C LEU A 116 1.52 -13.85 -2.88
N ASN A 117 0.42 -13.25 -2.40
CA ASN A 117 -0.82 -13.96 -2.06
C ASN A 117 -2.03 -13.52 -2.90
N GLY A 118 -1.91 -12.43 -3.64
CA GLY A 118 -2.95 -11.95 -4.54
C GLY A 118 -2.94 -12.70 -5.86
N THR A 119 -4.04 -12.57 -6.60
CA THR A 119 -4.16 -13.11 -7.95
C THR A 119 -3.80 -12.01 -8.94
N THR A 120 -2.77 -12.23 -9.75
CA THR A 120 -2.48 -11.33 -10.88
C THR A 120 -3.58 -11.49 -11.92
N THR A 121 -4.31 -10.40 -12.18
CA THR A 121 -5.42 -10.38 -13.15
C THR A 121 -4.97 -9.93 -14.54
N ARG A 122 -3.89 -9.13 -14.59
CA ARG A 122 -3.27 -8.64 -15.82
C ARG A 122 -1.81 -8.29 -15.59
N LEU A 123 -0.96 -8.62 -16.55
CA LEU A 123 0.44 -8.21 -16.63
C LEU A 123 0.81 -8.18 -18.13
N ASP A 124 1.06 -6.99 -18.69
CA ASP A 124 1.22 -6.86 -20.15
C ASP A 124 2.67 -7.10 -20.61
N ASP A 125 3.64 -6.59 -19.87
CA ASP A 125 5.06 -6.72 -20.19
C ASP A 125 5.86 -6.76 -18.89
N ILE A 126 6.80 -7.69 -18.79
CA ILE A 126 7.78 -7.75 -17.71
C ILE A 126 9.16 -7.98 -18.31
N LYS A 127 10.06 -7.02 -18.12
CA LYS A 127 11.45 -7.05 -18.58
C LYS A 127 12.35 -6.99 -17.37
N THR A 128 13.05 -8.08 -17.14
CA THR A 128 14.12 -8.14 -16.13
C THR A 128 15.46 -8.15 -16.83
N GLY A 129 16.44 -7.44 -16.26
CA GLY A 129 17.78 -7.35 -16.80
C GLY A 129 18.78 -7.32 -15.67
N ILE A 130 19.80 -8.17 -15.73
CA ILE A 130 20.90 -8.14 -14.78
C ILE A 130 22.18 -7.90 -15.58
N THR A 131 22.87 -6.82 -15.26
CA THR A 131 24.16 -6.46 -15.84
C THR A 131 25.22 -6.54 -14.76
N PHE A 132 26.19 -7.43 -14.95
CA PHE A 132 27.40 -7.50 -14.14
C PHE A 132 28.49 -6.68 -14.82
N LYS A 133 29.04 -5.68 -14.13
CA LYS A 133 30.24 -4.97 -14.61
C LYS A 133 31.45 -5.49 -13.86
N ASP A 134 32.28 -6.23 -14.57
CA ASP A 134 33.47 -6.90 -14.05
C ASP A 134 34.52 -5.91 -13.50
N THR A 135 34.66 -4.76 -14.14
CA THR A 135 35.76 -3.82 -13.84
C THR A 135 35.59 -3.03 -12.53
N ASP A 136 34.36 -2.83 -12.06
CA ASP A 136 34.07 -1.92 -10.94
C ASP A 136 33.34 -2.62 -9.77
N GLY A 137 33.20 -3.95 -9.80
CA GLY A 137 32.41 -4.69 -8.80
C GLY A 137 30.93 -4.26 -8.73
N ASN A 138 30.44 -3.54 -9.75
CA ASN A 138 29.12 -2.94 -9.76
C ASN A 138 28.13 -3.85 -10.49
N THR A 139 27.10 -4.27 -9.78
CA THR A 139 25.98 -5.03 -10.34
C THR A 139 24.76 -4.14 -10.45
N ARG A 140 24.08 -4.19 -11.60
CA ARG A 140 22.85 -3.47 -11.86
C ARG A 140 21.76 -4.48 -12.21
N ALA A 141 20.74 -4.55 -11.38
CA ALA A 141 19.52 -5.29 -11.68
C ALA A 141 18.41 -4.29 -12.00
N GLU A 142 17.68 -4.55 -13.07
CA GLU A 142 16.59 -3.73 -13.55
C GLU A 142 15.35 -4.58 -13.73
N VAL A 143 14.21 -4.02 -13.34
CA VAL A 143 12.90 -4.61 -13.57
C VAL A 143 12.00 -3.53 -14.12
N ASN A 144 11.40 -3.79 -15.27
CA ASN A 144 10.38 -2.95 -15.85
C ASN A 144 9.11 -3.79 -16.01
N SER A 145 7.97 -3.25 -15.61
CA SER A 145 6.68 -3.86 -15.89
C SER A 145 5.65 -2.84 -16.36
N ALA A 146 4.67 -3.31 -17.14
CA ALA A 146 3.55 -2.52 -17.62
C ALA A 146 2.22 -3.19 -17.28
N ALA A 147 1.24 -2.37 -16.91
CA ALA A 147 -0.13 -2.74 -16.58
C ALA A 147 -0.22 -3.96 -15.65
N TRP A 148 0.40 -3.87 -14.47
CA TRP A 148 0.36 -4.96 -13.47
C TRP A 148 -0.80 -4.78 -12.50
N TYR A 149 -1.77 -5.70 -12.56
CA TYR A 149 -3.03 -5.64 -11.84
C TYR A 149 -3.09 -6.83 -10.90
N ILE A 150 -3.16 -6.56 -9.61
CA ILE A 150 -3.14 -7.58 -8.56
C ILE A 150 -4.42 -7.46 -7.75
N GLU A 151 -5.17 -8.54 -7.67
CA GLU A 151 -6.33 -8.64 -6.80
C GLU A 151 -5.94 -9.35 -5.49
N ASN A 152 -6.01 -8.62 -4.39
CA ASN A 152 -5.84 -9.18 -3.06
C ASN A 152 -7.22 -9.54 -2.48
N ALA A 153 -7.55 -10.84 -2.51
CA ALA A 153 -8.80 -11.36 -1.98
C ALA A 153 -8.95 -11.15 -0.46
N PHE A 154 -7.84 -11.10 0.30
CA PHE A 154 -7.86 -10.93 1.76
C PHE A 154 -8.32 -9.54 2.16
N ASP A 155 -7.77 -8.51 1.51
CA ASP A 155 -8.11 -7.12 1.80
C ASP A 155 -9.23 -6.58 0.90
N ARG A 156 -9.72 -7.39 -0.06
CA ARG A 156 -10.68 -6.98 -1.11
C ARG A 156 -10.22 -5.73 -1.85
N ARG A 157 -8.93 -5.68 -2.15
CA ARG A 157 -8.28 -4.53 -2.77
C ARG A 157 -7.65 -4.92 -4.08
N GLN A 158 -7.79 -4.05 -5.06
CA GLN A 158 -7.08 -4.16 -6.32
C GLN A 158 -5.93 -3.16 -6.31
N TYR A 159 -4.73 -3.66 -6.61
CA TYR A 159 -3.52 -2.87 -6.78
C TYR A 159 -3.21 -2.84 -8.26
N ILE A 160 -3.28 -1.66 -8.86
CA ILE A 160 -2.94 -1.42 -10.25
C ILE A 160 -1.66 -0.61 -10.29
N PHE A 161 -0.73 -1.06 -11.11
CA PHE A 161 0.47 -0.32 -11.46
C PHE A 161 0.51 -0.15 -12.97
N GLY A 162 0.29 1.09 -13.45
CA GLY A 162 0.31 1.38 -14.89
C GLY A 162 1.67 1.09 -15.52
N ARG A 163 2.74 1.57 -14.91
CA ARG A 163 4.12 1.21 -15.30
C ARG A 163 5.03 1.25 -14.08
N ILE A 164 5.87 0.23 -13.91
CA ILE A 164 6.91 0.20 -12.88
C ILE A 164 8.27 0.11 -13.57
N ALA A 165 9.22 0.90 -13.11
CA ALA A 165 10.63 0.77 -13.43
C ALA A 165 11.41 0.80 -12.12
N ALA A 166 12.10 -0.29 -11.80
CA ALA A 166 12.94 -0.42 -10.63
C ALA A 166 14.37 -0.74 -11.06
N VAL A 167 15.33 -0.09 -10.41
CA VAL A 167 16.76 -0.30 -10.62
C VAL A 167 17.41 -0.46 -9.26
N LEU A 168 18.07 -1.59 -9.08
CA LEU A 168 18.96 -1.86 -7.97
C LEU A 168 20.40 -1.80 -8.48
N ARG A 169 21.19 -0.88 -7.93
CA ARG A 169 22.64 -0.84 -8.13
C ARG A 169 23.30 -1.31 -6.85
N ARG A 170 24.22 -2.26 -6.94
CA ARG A 170 24.99 -2.76 -5.80
C ARG A 170 26.46 -2.71 -6.13
N ASN A 171 27.26 -2.24 -5.18
CA ASN A 171 28.70 -2.45 -5.19
C ASN A 171 29.01 -3.64 -4.28
N TRP A 172 29.71 -4.65 -4.80
CA TRP A 172 30.07 -5.85 -4.03
C TRP A 172 31.09 -5.56 -2.92
N ASP A 173 31.95 -4.55 -3.10
CA ASP A 173 33.03 -4.25 -2.15
C ASP A 173 32.50 -3.58 -0.88
N THR A 174 31.46 -2.76 -1.01
CA THR A 174 30.95 -1.96 0.12
C THR A 174 29.70 -2.54 0.76
N ASP A 175 29.12 -3.60 0.18
CA ASP A 175 27.80 -4.17 0.53
C ASP A 175 26.64 -3.17 0.48
N PHE A 176 26.88 -1.94 0.02
CA PHE A 176 25.86 -0.92 -0.13
C PHE A 176 25.33 -0.88 -1.55
N GLY A 177 24.01 -0.75 -1.65
CA GLY A 177 23.33 -0.51 -2.91
C GLY A 177 22.46 0.75 -2.88
N VAL A 178 22.14 1.25 -4.06
CA VAL A 178 21.10 2.26 -4.27
C VAL A 178 19.94 1.56 -4.95
N PHE A 179 18.75 1.70 -4.38
CA PHE A 179 17.52 1.24 -5.01
C PHE A 179 16.70 2.45 -5.42
N ALA A 180 16.25 2.47 -6.67
CA ALA A 180 15.34 3.49 -7.18
C ALA A 180 14.17 2.79 -7.88
N MET A 181 12.95 3.19 -7.56
CA MET A 181 11.73 2.71 -8.18
C MET A 181 10.89 3.90 -8.59
N VAL A 182 10.46 3.90 -9.84
CA VAL A 182 9.50 4.86 -10.39
C VAL A 182 8.28 4.06 -10.81
N ALA A 183 7.12 4.40 -10.28
CA ALA A 183 5.85 3.80 -10.64
C ALA A 183 4.86 4.88 -11.09
N ASN A 184 4.26 4.70 -12.26
CA ASN A 184 3.30 5.62 -12.84
C ASN A 184 1.89 5.03 -12.83
N ASP A 185 0.90 5.90 -12.64
CA ASP A 185 -0.51 5.58 -12.63
C ASP A 185 -0.84 4.41 -11.68
N CYS A 186 -0.38 4.53 -10.44
CA CYS A 186 -0.66 3.55 -9.40
C CYS A 186 -2.05 3.80 -8.82
N GLN A 187 -2.85 2.75 -8.65
CA GLN A 187 -4.18 2.84 -8.09
C GLN A 187 -4.41 1.71 -7.10
N TRP A 188 -4.79 2.06 -5.89
CA TRP A 188 -5.25 1.10 -4.89
C TRP A 188 -6.67 1.44 -4.55
N TYR A 189 -7.61 0.59 -4.97
CA TYR A 189 -9.01 0.80 -4.66
C TYR A 189 -9.65 -0.45 -4.10
N MET A 190 -10.69 -0.22 -3.30
CA MET A 190 -11.51 -1.30 -2.77
C MET A 190 -12.38 -1.90 -3.89
N ASN A 191 -12.33 -3.21 -4.06
CA ASN A 191 -13.17 -3.89 -5.04
C ASN A 191 -14.60 -3.99 -4.48
N ASP A 192 -15.46 -3.09 -4.96
CA ASP A 192 -16.86 -2.94 -4.54
C ASP A 192 -17.83 -3.92 -5.23
N SER A 193 -17.32 -4.90 -6.00
CA SER A 193 -18.14 -5.94 -6.65
C SER A 193 -19.04 -6.75 -5.70
N TYR A 194 -18.87 -6.59 -4.38
CA TYR A 194 -19.71 -7.17 -3.33
C TYR A 194 -20.94 -6.32 -2.93
N LEU A 195 -21.12 -5.11 -3.44
CA LEU A 195 -22.25 -4.23 -3.14
C LEU A 195 -23.43 -4.45 -4.13
N ARG A 196 -23.81 -5.71 -4.32
CA ARG A 196 -24.89 -6.13 -5.22
C ARG A 196 -26.27 -5.90 -4.57
N ASP A 197 -27.27 -5.53 -5.36
CA ASP A 197 -28.69 -5.26 -5.00
C ASP A 197 -29.15 -5.90 -3.67
N ASP A 198 -29.10 -5.09 -2.62
CA ASP A 198 -29.47 -5.50 -1.29
C ASP A 198 -30.77 -4.82 -0.87
N SER A 199 -31.58 -5.54 -0.09
CA SER A 199 -32.78 -4.95 0.49
C SER A 199 -32.41 -3.77 1.41
N ALA A 200 -33.31 -2.80 1.54
CA ALA A 200 -33.10 -1.63 2.41
C ALA A 200 -32.72 -2.03 3.86
N TRP A 201 -33.24 -3.16 4.34
CA TRP A 201 -32.91 -3.68 5.68
C TRP A 201 -31.49 -4.23 5.76
N ASP A 202 -30.97 -4.86 4.71
CA ASP A 202 -29.60 -5.36 4.69
C ASP A 202 -28.60 -4.21 4.52
N MET A 203 -29.01 -3.10 3.90
CA MET A 203 -28.28 -1.85 3.92
C MET A 203 -28.18 -1.28 5.35
N VAL A 204 -29.28 -1.23 6.11
CA VAL A 204 -29.28 -0.77 7.51
C VAL A 204 -28.41 -1.67 8.39
N LYS A 205 -28.50 -2.99 8.26
CA LYS A 205 -27.62 -3.93 8.98
C LYS A 205 -26.16 -3.70 8.65
N ARG A 206 -25.84 -3.43 7.37
CA ARG A 206 -24.49 -3.06 6.94
C ARG A 206 -24.04 -1.74 7.54
N CYS A 207 -24.87 -0.70 7.54
CA CYS A 207 -24.57 0.57 8.23
C CYS A 207 -24.20 0.30 9.69
N ALA A 208 -25.04 -0.45 10.40
CA ALA A 208 -24.83 -0.76 11.81
C ALA A 208 -23.51 -1.53 12.01
N SER A 209 -23.28 -2.60 11.24
CA SER A 209 -22.04 -3.37 11.30
C SER A 209 -20.80 -2.55 10.93
N PHE A 210 -20.92 -1.63 9.97
CA PHE A 210 -19.86 -0.74 9.54
C PHE A 210 -19.52 0.22 10.69
N LEU A 211 -20.50 0.86 11.31
CA LEU A 211 -20.24 1.71 12.47
C LEU A 211 -19.54 0.95 13.60
N THR A 212 -19.93 -0.30 13.87
CA THR A 212 -19.34 -1.10 14.95
C THR A 212 -17.92 -1.58 14.64
N HIS A 213 -17.63 -2.02 13.41
CA HIS A 213 -16.36 -2.67 13.07
C HIS A 213 -15.41 -1.81 12.23
N ALA A 214 -15.95 -0.97 11.34
CA ALA A 214 -15.15 -0.13 10.46
C ALA A 214 -14.56 1.07 11.19
N ILE A 215 -15.29 1.70 12.13
CA ILE A 215 -14.79 2.86 12.86
C ILE A 215 -13.49 2.53 13.65
N PRO A 216 -13.44 1.47 14.49
CA PRO A 216 -12.20 1.12 15.16
C PRO A 216 -11.07 0.81 14.16
N ARG A 217 -11.37 0.08 13.09
CA ARG A 217 -10.39 -0.25 12.05
C ARG A 217 -9.90 0.99 11.30
N PHE A 218 -10.75 1.98 11.08
CA PHE A 218 -10.41 3.25 10.44
C PHE A 218 -9.38 4.00 11.27
N PHE A 219 -9.54 4.04 12.60
CA PHE A 219 -8.56 4.68 13.48
C PHE A 219 -7.23 3.93 13.56
N HIS A 220 -7.23 2.60 13.45
CA HIS A 220 -5.99 1.82 13.44
C HIS A 220 -5.31 1.85 12.07
N ASN A 221 -6.08 1.91 10.98
CA ASN A 221 -5.56 1.89 9.63
C ASN A 221 -6.49 2.63 8.65
N PRO A 222 -6.34 3.96 8.53
CA PRO A 222 -7.22 4.75 7.66
C PRO A 222 -7.06 4.38 6.19
N LEU A 223 -5.88 3.88 5.80
CA LEU A 223 -5.57 3.49 4.44
C LEU A 223 -6.49 2.39 3.91
N VAL A 224 -7.14 1.59 4.78
CA VAL A 224 -8.07 0.51 4.38
C VAL A 224 -9.38 1.03 3.80
N PHE A 225 -9.78 2.25 4.16
CA PHE A 225 -11.06 2.85 3.73
C PHE A 225 -10.88 3.93 2.66
N THR A 226 -9.63 4.19 2.27
CA THR A 226 -9.31 5.19 1.26
C THR A 226 -8.81 4.52 0.00
N ASP A 227 -9.34 4.96 -1.13
CA ASP A 227 -8.74 4.70 -2.42
C ASP A 227 -7.60 5.69 -2.63
N LEU A 228 -6.50 5.17 -3.15
CA LEU A 228 -5.28 5.92 -3.38
C LEU A 228 -4.95 5.89 -4.87
N TYR A 229 -4.87 7.06 -5.48
CA TYR A 229 -4.40 7.26 -6.84
C TYR A 229 -3.09 8.01 -6.79
N ILE A 230 -2.01 7.44 -7.33
CA ILE A 230 -0.70 8.09 -7.39
C ILE A 230 -0.31 8.20 -8.86
N LYS A 231 -0.27 9.41 -9.37
CA LYS A 231 0.08 9.65 -10.78
C LYS A 231 1.52 9.23 -11.08
N GLN A 232 2.44 9.63 -10.19
CA GLN A 232 3.85 9.26 -10.24
C GLN A 232 4.35 9.07 -8.81
N LEU A 233 4.96 7.92 -8.55
CA LEU A 233 5.57 7.50 -7.30
C LEU A 233 7.06 7.27 -7.56
N ASP A 234 7.92 8.08 -6.96
CA ASP A 234 9.37 7.88 -7.01
C ASP A 234 9.85 7.49 -5.61
N VAL A 235 10.31 6.25 -5.43
CA VAL A 235 10.89 5.78 -4.18
C VAL A 235 12.38 5.52 -4.39
N THR A 236 13.21 6.19 -3.61
CA THR A 236 14.66 6.01 -3.66
C THR A 236 15.20 5.66 -2.28
N PHE A 237 16.10 4.70 -2.22
CA PHE A 237 16.84 4.33 -1.02
C PHE A 237 18.31 4.64 -1.26
N GLY A 238 18.89 5.52 -0.43
CA GLY A 238 20.30 5.90 -0.52
C GLY A 238 21.23 4.74 -0.14
N HIS A 239 20.88 4.02 0.93
CA HIS A 239 21.61 2.83 1.39
C HIS A 239 20.64 1.65 1.49
N PHE A 240 20.61 0.81 0.46
CA PHE A 240 19.76 -0.36 0.37
C PHE A 240 20.55 -1.64 0.59
N ARG A 241 20.16 -2.40 1.62
CA ARG A 241 20.68 -3.74 1.89
C ARG A 241 19.69 -4.78 1.39
N ILE A 242 20.17 -5.79 0.66
CA ILE A 242 19.29 -6.84 0.13
C ILE A 242 18.62 -7.65 1.25
N HIS A 243 19.31 -7.85 2.38
CA HIS A 243 18.73 -8.55 3.53
C HIS A 243 17.60 -7.77 4.22
N ASP A 244 17.51 -6.45 4.00
CA ASP A 244 16.41 -5.61 4.47
C ASP A 244 15.22 -5.60 3.51
N ALA A 245 15.35 -6.22 2.34
CA ALA A 245 14.25 -6.39 1.43
C ALA A 245 13.20 -7.28 2.10
N GLU A 246 12.07 -6.66 2.44
CA GLU A 246 10.91 -7.34 3.02
C GLU A 246 10.45 -8.50 2.14
N LEU A 247 10.63 -8.41 0.82
CA LEU A 247 10.32 -9.48 -0.11
C LEU A 247 11.14 -10.74 0.19
N VAL A 248 12.43 -10.59 0.49
CA VAL A 248 13.30 -11.72 0.85
C VAL A 248 12.86 -12.32 2.18
N LYS A 249 12.48 -11.49 3.16
CA LYS A 249 11.98 -11.95 4.46
C LYS A 249 10.65 -12.71 4.33
N GLN A 250 9.69 -12.15 3.58
CA GLN A 250 8.38 -12.76 3.39
C GLN A 250 8.44 -14.01 2.51
N CYS A 251 9.23 -13.99 1.42
CA CYS A 251 9.48 -15.18 0.61
C CYS A 251 10.16 -16.28 1.43
N GLY A 252 11.19 -15.94 2.21
CA GLY A 252 11.85 -16.88 3.11
C GLY A 252 10.89 -17.45 4.17
N ALA A 253 10.01 -16.62 4.74
CA ALA A 253 8.98 -17.06 5.68
C ALA A 253 7.95 -17.99 4.99
N ALA A 254 7.52 -17.67 3.77
CA ALA A 254 6.61 -18.50 2.99
C ALA A 254 7.24 -19.87 2.66
N VAL A 255 8.47 -19.88 2.15
CA VAL A 255 9.25 -21.11 1.89
C VAL A 255 9.40 -21.93 3.18
N ARG A 256 9.71 -21.28 4.31
CA ARG A 256 9.82 -21.96 5.61
C ARG A 256 8.49 -22.58 6.06
N ASN A 257 7.38 -21.87 5.95
CA ASN A 257 6.06 -22.37 6.35
C ASN A 257 5.66 -23.56 5.49
N ASN A 258 5.85 -23.45 4.17
CA ASN A 258 5.56 -24.53 3.25
C ASN A 258 6.47 -25.75 3.48
N TYR A 259 7.74 -25.53 3.79
CA TYR A 259 8.66 -26.60 4.19
C TYR A 259 8.19 -27.31 5.46
N THR A 260 7.72 -26.58 6.48
CA THR A 260 7.21 -27.20 7.72
C THR A 260 5.94 -28.03 7.48
N GLU A 261 5.05 -27.57 6.59
CA GLU A 261 3.86 -28.32 6.20
C GLU A 261 4.21 -29.58 5.40
N ALA A 262 5.17 -29.48 4.46
CA ALA A 262 5.63 -30.60 3.65
C ALA A 262 6.40 -31.65 4.47
N ASN A 263 7.23 -31.21 5.42
CA ASN A 263 7.93 -32.10 6.35
C ASN A 263 6.93 -32.91 7.19
N GLY A 264 5.80 -32.31 7.59
CA GLY A 264 4.71 -33.03 8.26
C GLY A 264 4.04 -34.12 7.40
N ARG A 265 4.21 -34.08 6.07
CA ARG A 265 3.64 -35.05 5.12
C ARG A 265 4.63 -36.13 4.65
N GLY A 266 5.89 -36.11 5.14
CA GLY A 266 6.86 -37.18 4.89
C GLY A 266 7.43 -37.26 3.46
N SER A 267 7.32 -36.21 2.66
CA SER A 267 7.84 -36.16 1.29
C SER A 267 8.82 -35.00 1.14
N LEU A 268 10.11 -35.26 1.33
CA LEU A 268 11.16 -34.23 1.32
C LEU A 268 12.19 -34.36 0.18
N ASP A 269 12.21 -35.45 -0.57
CA ASP A 269 13.19 -35.62 -1.65
C ASP A 269 12.72 -34.91 -2.93
N GLY A 270 13.25 -33.70 -3.15
CA GLY A 270 13.09 -32.91 -4.38
C GLY A 270 12.45 -31.52 -4.20
N PHE A 271 11.89 -31.22 -3.04
CA PHE A 271 10.87 -30.17 -2.90
C PHE A 271 11.39 -28.73 -2.73
N THR A 272 12.66 -28.50 -2.38
CA THR A 272 13.13 -27.17 -1.95
C THR A 272 13.55 -26.25 -3.09
N TRP A 273 14.24 -26.75 -4.12
CA TRP A 273 14.63 -25.92 -5.26
C TRP A 273 13.46 -25.70 -6.21
N ASP A 274 12.65 -26.72 -6.46
CA ASP A 274 11.45 -26.59 -7.28
C ASP A 274 10.43 -25.65 -6.64
N MET A 275 10.34 -25.54 -5.31
CA MET A 275 9.43 -24.60 -4.68
C MET A 275 9.95 -23.15 -4.68
N PHE A 276 11.26 -22.95 -4.51
CA PHE A 276 11.85 -21.62 -4.70
C PHE A 276 11.70 -21.17 -6.15
N MET A 277 12.05 -22.05 -7.09
CA MET A 277 11.91 -21.80 -8.52
C MET A 277 10.44 -21.69 -8.91
N ASP A 278 9.50 -22.48 -8.39
CA ASP A 278 8.05 -22.34 -8.65
C ASP A 278 7.50 -21.04 -8.04
N THR A 279 8.01 -20.57 -6.91
CA THR A 279 7.61 -19.26 -6.36
C THR A 279 8.16 -18.12 -7.23
N VAL A 280 9.43 -18.21 -7.65
CA VAL A 280 10.05 -17.25 -8.56
C VAL A 280 9.40 -17.30 -9.95
N PHE A 281 9.07 -18.49 -10.45
CA PHE A 281 8.43 -18.70 -11.74
C PHE A 281 6.95 -18.33 -11.68
N ARG A 282 6.14 -18.65 -10.67
CA ARG A 282 4.76 -18.11 -10.55
C ARG A 282 4.73 -16.59 -10.55
N VAL A 283 5.73 -15.94 -9.94
CA VAL A 283 5.89 -14.49 -10.01
C VAL A 283 6.33 -14.01 -11.41
N CYS A 284 6.89 -14.86 -12.25
CA CYS A 284 7.45 -14.53 -13.57
C CYS A 284 6.76 -15.18 -14.80
N THR A 285 5.90 -16.19 -14.65
CA THR A 285 5.41 -17.06 -15.74
C THR A 285 3.91 -17.36 -15.70
N ASP A 286 3.11 -16.73 -14.85
CA ASP A 286 1.65 -16.72 -15.05
C ASP A 286 1.30 -15.72 -16.18
N ASN A 287 1.67 -16.12 -17.41
CA ASN A 287 1.18 -15.61 -18.70
C ASN A 287 0.10 -16.55 -19.24
#